data_AF-A0A8H4AVU7-F1
#
_entry.id   AF-A0A8H4AVU7-F1
#
_cell.length_a   1.000
_cell.length_b   1.000
_cell.length_c   1.000
_cell.angle_alpha   90.00
_cell.angle_beta   90.00
_cell.angle_gamma   90.00
#
_symmetry.space_group_name_H-M   'P 1'
#
loop_
_entity.id
_entity.type
_entity.pdbx_description
1 polymer ?
#
loop_
_entity_poly.entity_id
_entity_poly.type
_entity_poly.pdbx_seq_one_letter_code
_entity_poly.pdbx_strand_id
1 'polypeptide(L)'
;MKSQQSFLLEVKNEIRTGSSDPTIQGSLSYVRHWAQNNFNNLRSLSNCPSIIVAVACPWICILGAIYFEKCVIDPLQSHKQKYLQIVAQLFELLRLAAERLKVFYKNLMPSNDQWLYPFPNQY
;
A
#
# COMPACT_ATOMS: atom_id res chain seq x y z
N MET A 1 19.67 6.35 3.84
CA MET A 1 18.76 6.52 2.67
C MET A 1 17.49 5.73 2.87
N LYS A 2 16.44 6.32 3.46
CA LYS A 2 15.13 5.67 3.57
C LYS A 2 14.33 6.01 2.31
N SER A 3 14.26 5.05 1.40
CA SER A 3 13.42 5.07 0.20
C SER A 3 11.98 5.35 0.63
N GLN A 4 11.36 6.43 0.13
CA GLN A 4 9.91 6.64 0.21
C GLN A 4 9.25 5.45 -0.51
N GLN A 5 8.71 4.51 0.28
CA GLN A 5 8.06 3.31 -0.20
C GLN A 5 6.61 3.38 0.23
N SER A 6 5.73 3.60 -0.73
CA SER A 6 4.27 3.62 -0.62
C SER A 6 3.70 2.20 -0.52
N PHE A 7 4.28 1.44 0.41
CA PHE A 7 3.87 0.09 0.73
C PHE A 7 3.19 0.16 2.10
N LEU A 8 1.87 -0.04 2.12
CA LEU A 8 1.10 -0.03 3.36
C LEU A 8 0.82 -1.49 3.74
N LEU A 9 1.45 -1.95 4.82
CA LEU A 9 1.25 -3.30 5.35
C LEU A 9 0.33 -3.23 6.56
N GLU A 10 -0.78 -3.96 6.50
CA GLU A 10 -1.75 -4.07 7.57
C GLU A 10 -1.88 -5.53 7.98
N VAL A 11 -1.34 -5.83 9.17
CA VAL A 11 -1.27 -7.19 9.72
C VAL A 11 -2.24 -7.30 10.89
N LYS A 12 -3.14 -8.28 10.85
CA LYS A 12 -3.98 -8.67 11.98
C LYS A 12 -3.72 -10.10 12.40
N ASN A 13 -3.83 -10.31 13.71
CA ASN A 13 -3.65 -11.63 14.31
C ASN A 13 -4.79 -12.60 13.96
N GLU A 14 -6.05 -12.13 13.84
CA GLU A 14 -7.24 -12.98 13.58
C GLU A 14 -8.32 -12.34 12.70
N ILE A 15 -8.91 -13.13 11.79
CA ILE A 15 -10.17 -12.81 11.09
C ILE A 15 -11.31 -12.98 12.12
N ARG A 16 -12.03 -11.88 12.45
CA ARG A 16 -13.14 -11.74 13.45
C ARG A 16 -12.80 -11.29 14.87
N THR A 17 -11.55 -11.25 15.29
CA THR A 17 -11.24 -10.83 16.69
C THR A 17 -11.11 -9.31 16.83
N GLY A 18 -11.01 -8.60 15.71
CA GLY A 18 -11.32 -7.18 15.61
C GLY A 18 -12.62 -6.98 14.83
N SER A 19 -13.47 -6.04 15.25
CA SER A 19 -14.76 -5.69 14.65
C SER A 19 -14.72 -5.17 13.19
N SER A 20 -13.58 -5.28 12.49
CA SER A 20 -13.37 -4.68 11.19
C SER A 20 -12.54 -5.58 10.27
N ASP A 21 -13.01 -5.69 9.01
CA ASP A 21 -12.36 -6.42 7.93
C ASP A 21 -10.96 -5.83 7.62
N PRO A 22 -9.91 -6.66 7.45
CA PRO A 22 -8.54 -6.18 7.24
C PRO A 22 -8.35 -5.41 5.93
N THR A 23 -9.14 -5.66 4.88
CA THR A 23 -9.08 -4.88 3.63
C THR A 23 -9.70 -3.50 3.81
N ILE A 24 -10.82 -3.41 4.53
CA ILE A 24 -11.48 -2.14 4.85
C ILE A 24 -10.57 -1.31 5.75
N GLN A 25 -9.98 -1.92 6.77
CA GLN A 25 -9.04 -1.21 7.64
C GLN A 25 -7.81 -0.72 6.87
N GLY A 26 -7.17 -1.57 6.05
CA GLY A 26 -6.02 -1.14 5.28
C GLY A 26 -6.36 -0.07 4.23
N SER A 27 -7.56 -0.15 3.66
CA SER A 27 -8.09 0.89 2.78
C SER A 27 -8.25 2.23 3.50
N LEU A 28 -8.84 2.23 4.70
CA LEU A 28 -9.01 3.43 5.50
C LEU A 28 -7.68 4.00 5.97
N SER A 29 -6.72 3.14 6.34
CA SER A 29 -5.36 3.56 6.69
C SER A 29 -4.64 4.20 5.51
N TYR A 30 -4.79 3.65 4.30
CA TYR A 30 -4.28 4.26 3.07
C TYR A 30 -4.87 5.66 2.84
N VAL A 31 -6.20 5.80 2.92
CA VAL A 31 -6.87 7.10 2.76
C VAL A 31 -6.37 8.09 3.82
N ARG A 32 -6.33 7.66 5.08
CA ARG A 32 -5.84 8.47 6.19
C ARG A 32 -4.39 8.91 6.00
N HIS A 33 -3.52 8.04 5.49
CA HIS A 33 -2.12 8.34 5.25
C HIS A 33 -1.97 9.49 4.24
N TRP A 34 -2.58 9.37 3.06
CA TRP A 34 -2.46 10.36 1.98
C TRP A 34 -3.29 11.62 2.20
N ALA A 35 -4.29 11.58 3.08
CA ALA A 35 -5.04 12.75 3.52
C ALA A 35 -4.23 13.70 4.43
N GLN A 36 -3.08 13.27 4.98
CA GLN A 36 -2.25 14.12 5.84
C GLN A 36 -1.63 15.26 5.04
N ASN A 37 -1.60 16.46 5.63
CA ASN A 37 -1.03 17.66 5.01
C ASN A 37 0.43 17.51 4.57
N ASN A 38 1.18 16.63 5.24
CA ASN A 38 2.58 16.31 4.93
C ASN A 38 2.78 15.75 3.52
N PHE A 39 1.72 15.19 2.92
CA PHE A 39 1.76 14.61 1.57
C PHE A 39 1.09 15.49 0.51
N ASN A 40 0.68 16.73 0.83
CA ASN A 40 0.00 17.63 -0.11
C ASN A 40 0.78 17.81 -1.42
N ASN A 41 2.09 17.98 -1.33
CA ASN A 41 2.94 18.17 -2.50
C ASN A 41 3.00 16.90 -3.36
N LEU A 42 3.19 15.72 -2.76
CA LEU A 42 3.20 14.46 -3.49
C LEU A 42 1.84 14.12 -4.11
N ARG A 43 0.76 14.52 -3.45
CA ARG A 43 -0.62 14.38 -3.94
C ARG A 43 -0.95 15.37 -5.05
N SER A 44 -0.35 16.56 -5.06
CA SER A 44 -0.45 17.47 -6.21
C SER A 44 0.32 17.00 -7.43
N LEU A 45 1.34 16.16 -7.24
CA LEU A 45 2.22 15.66 -8.30
C LEU A 45 1.80 14.28 -8.84
N SER A 46 1.03 13.50 -8.08
CA SER A 46 0.65 12.15 -8.45
C SER A 46 -0.66 11.70 -7.81
N ASN A 47 -1.28 10.69 -8.39
CA ASN A 47 -2.46 10.02 -7.83
C ASN A 47 -2.10 8.99 -6.74
N CYS A 48 -0.97 9.20 -6.07
CA CYS A 48 -0.45 8.40 -4.97
C CYS A 48 -0.70 6.87 -5.07
N PRO A 49 -0.21 6.21 -6.13
CA PRO A 49 -0.37 4.77 -6.27
C PRO A 49 0.25 4.05 -5.07
N SER A 50 -0.46 3.07 -4.51
CA SER A 50 0.05 2.28 -3.39
C SER A 50 -0.43 0.84 -3.47
N ILE A 51 0.33 -0.04 -2.84
CA ILE A 51 -0.04 -1.44 -2.68
C ILE A 51 -0.38 -1.64 -1.20
N ILE A 52 -1.56 -2.19 -0.94
CA ILE A 52 -2.03 -2.53 0.39
C ILE A 52 -1.97 -4.04 0.53
N VAL A 53 -1.23 -4.51 1.52
CA VAL A 53 -1.20 -5.94 1.86
C VAL A 53 -1.96 -6.14 3.14
N ALA A 54 -3.13 -6.77 3.03
CA ALA A 54 -4.00 -7.13 4.14
C ALA A 54 -3.76 -8.60 4.51
N VAL A 55 -3.27 -8.85 5.73
CA VAL A 55 -3.00 -10.20 6.23
C VAL A 55 -3.85 -10.47 7.45
N ALA A 56 -4.57 -11.60 7.46
CA ALA A 56 -5.31 -12.07 8.61
C ALA A 56 -5.28 -13.61 8.69
N CYS A 57 -4.59 -14.16 9.70
CA CYS A 57 -4.30 -15.60 9.80
C CYS A 57 -3.76 -16.18 8.45
N PRO A 58 -4.21 -17.35 7.89
CA PRO A 58 -3.65 -17.85 6.63
C PRO A 58 -4.15 -17.07 5.40
N TRP A 59 -4.95 -16.03 5.59
CA TRP A 59 -5.53 -15.26 4.51
C TRP A 59 -4.69 -14.02 4.21
N ILE A 60 -4.30 -13.88 2.94
CA ILE A 60 -3.55 -12.73 2.43
C ILE A 60 -4.36 -12.16 1.26
N CYS A 61 -4.60 -10.87 1.29
CA CYS A 61 -5.17 -10.12 0.19
C CYS A 61 -4.25 -8.96 -0.17
N ILE A 62 -4.04 -8.77 -1.47
CA ILE A 62 -3.24 -7.68 -2.02
C ILE A 62 -4.22 -6.77 -2.75
N LEU A 63 -4.24 -5.48 -2.41
CA LEU A 63 -5.07 -4.47 -3.05
C LEU A 63 -4.21 -3.39 -3.70
N GLY A 64 -4.65 -2.92 -4.85
CA GLY A 64 -4.08 -1.75 -5.52
C GLY A 64 -4.90 -0.53 -5.15
N ALA A 65 -4.24 0.57 -4.84
CA ALA A 65 -4.91 1.80 -4.43
C ALA A 65 -4.36 3.02 -5.19
N ILE A 66 -5.27 3.92 -5.57
CA ILE A 66 -4.98 5.22 -6.18
C ILE A 66 -5.80 6.33 -5.51
N TYR A 67 -5.15 7.47 -5.26
CA TYR A 67 -5.70 8.59 -4.53
C TYR A 67 -6.16 9.65 -5.53
N PHE A 68 -7.46 9.70 -5.76
CA PHE A 68 -8.16 10.72 -6.55
C PHE A 68 -9.13 11.50 -5.64
N GLU A 69 -10.07 12.27 -6.21
CA GLU A 69 -11.20 12.86 -5.46
C GLU A 69 -11.99 11.81 -4.67
N LYS A 70 -12.08 10.60 -5.24
CA LYS A 70 -12.54 9.39 -4.56
C LYS A 70 -11.43 8.36 -4.67
N CYS A 71 -10.97 7.83 -3.55
CA CYS A 71 -9.96 6.77 -3.56
C CYS A 71 -10.54 5.52 -4.22
N VAL A 72 -9.80 4.97 -5.19
CA VAL A 72 -10.15 3.70 -5.84
C VAL A 72 -9.21 2.65 -5.28
N ILE A 73 -9.79 1.62 -4.68
CA ILE A 73 -9.05 0.53 -4.04
C ILE A 73 -9.68 -0.77 -4.53
N ASP A 74 -8.87 -1.63 -5.13
CA ASP A 74 -9.35 -2.84 -5.79
C ASP A 74 -8.46 -4.05 -5.44
N PRO A 75 -9.03 -5.22 -5.06
CA PRO A 75 -8.25 -6.42 -4.82
C PRO A 75 -7.55 -6.88 -6.10
N LEU A 76 -6.22 -7.02 -6.05
CA LEU A 76 -5.39 -7.52 -7.14
C LEU A 76 -5.47 -9.05 -7.32
N GLN A 77 -6.43 -9.73 -6.68
CA GLN A 77 -6.56 -11.18 -6.72
C GLN A 77 -7.53 -11.68 -7.79
N SER A 78 -6.97 -12.53 -8.65
CA SER A 78 -7.65 -13.39 -9.61
C SER A 78 -8.65 -14.31 -8.92
N HIS A 79 -9.90 -14.25 -9.38
CA HIS A 79 -10.94 -15.20 -9.06
C HIS A 79 -10.45 -16.66 -9.32
N LYS A 80 -10.41 -17.47 -8.24
CA LYS A 80 -10.48 -18.94 -8.24
C LYS A 80 -9.22 -19.74 -8.66
N GLN A 81 -8.85 -20.70 -7.80
CA GLN A 81 -8.16 -22.00 -8.03
C GLN A 81 -6.61 -22.12 -8.06
N LYS A 82 -6.10 -23.08 -7.25
CA LYS A 82 -4.77 -23.77 -7.19
C LYS A 82 -3.63 -23.10 -6.37
N TYR A 83 -3.62 -23.40 -5.07
CA TYR A 83 -2.90 -22.71 -3.99
C TYR A 83 -1.36 -22.68 -4.00
N LEU A 84 -0.62 -23.58 -4.66
CA LEU A 84 0.83 -23.67 -4.41
C LEU A 84 1.71 -22.84 -5.38
N GLN A 85 1.41 -22.87 -6.68
CA GLN A 85 2.19 -22.11 -7.69
C GLN A 85 1.81 -20.62 -7.70
N ILE A 86 0.58 -20.30 -7.30
CA ILE A 86 0.04 -18.94 -7.26
C ILE A 86 0.77 -18.09 -6.22
N VAL A 87 1.19 -18.67 -5.08
CA VAL A 87 1.83 -17.89 -4.01
C VAL A 87 3.19 -17.35 -4.46
N ALA A 88 4.02 -18.17 -5.09
CA ALA A 88 5.31 -17.72 -5.62
C ALA A 88 5.14 -16.66 -6.72
N GLN A 89 4.20 -16.86 -7.64
CA GLN A 89 3.88 -15.88 -8.68
C GLN A 89 3.32 -14.58 -8.09
N LEU A 90 2.48 -14.67 -7.07
CA LEU A 90 1.92 -13.52 -6.37
C LEU A 90 3.04 -12.70 -5.72
N PHE A 91 3.97 -13.35 -5.02
CA PHE A 91 5.12 -12.65 -4.43
C PHE A 91 6.05 -12.06 -5.49
N GLU A 92 6.23 -12.72 -6.62
CA GLU A 92 7.04 -12.18 -7.73
C GLU A 92 6.36 -10.97 -8.38
N LEU A 93 5.05 -11.03 -8.62
CA LEU A 93 4.28 -9.88 -9.10
C LEU A 93 4.31 -8.73 -8.09
N LEU A 94 4.22 -9.04 -6.80
CA LEU A 94 4.32 -8.05 -5.72
C LEU A 94 5.70 -7.39 -5.72
N ARG A 95 6.78 -8.16 -5.88
CA ARG A 95 8.15 -7.65 -6.00
C ARG A 95 8.29 -6.72 -7.19
N LEU A 96 7.82 -7.13 -8.36
CA LEU A 96 7.85 -6.32 -9.58
C LEU A 96 7.02 -5.04 -9.43
N ALA A 97 5.84 -5.12 -8.82
CA ALA A 97 4.99 -3.96 -8.57
C ALA A 97 5.66 -2.99 -7.59
N ALA A 98 6.29 -3.49 -6.53
CA ALA A 98 7.04 -2.67 -5.58
C ALA A 98 8.26 -2.00 -6.22
N GLU A 99 8.99 -2.70 -7.08
CA GLU A 99 10.11 -2.12 -7.84
C GLU A 99 9.66 -1.00 -8.78
N ARG A 100 8.56 -1.24 -9.52
CA ARG A 100 7.97 -0.21 -10.38
C ARG A 100 7.51 1.00 -9.59
N LEU A 101 6.89 0.78 -8.43
CA LEU A 101 6.44 1.85 -7.55
C LEU A 101 7.62 2.67 -7.03
N LYS A 102 8.70 2.00 -6.61
CA LYS A 102 9.93 2.66 -6.18
C LYS A 102 10.54 3.52 -7.29
N VAL A 103 10.60 3.00 -8.52
CA VAL A 103 11.09 3.77 -9.68
C VAL A 103 10.18 4.96 -9.98
N PHE A 104 8.86 4.77 -9.92
CA PHE A 104 7.87 5.83 -10.12
C PHE A 104 8.10 7.00 -9.14
N TYR A 105 8.14 6.72 -7.83
CA TYR A 105 8.35 7.77 -6.84
C TYR A 105 9.75 8.37 -6.89
N LYS A 106 10.78 7.58 -7.24
CA LYS A 106 12.13 8.12 -7.47
C LYS A 106 12.14 9.15 -8.60
N ASN A 107 11.41 8.91 -9.69
CA ASN A 107 11.32 9.83 -10.81
C ASN A 107 10.43 11.05 -10.53
N LEU A 108 9.52 10.94 -9.56
CA LEU A 108 8.62 12.02 -9.16
C LEU A 108 9.32 13.05 -8.25
N MET A 109 10.35 12.64 -7.52
CA MET A 109 11.07 13.51 -6.59
C MET A 109 12.22 14.20 -7.32
N PRO A 110 12.24 15.55 -7.40
CA PRO A 110 13.41 16.26 -7.91
C PRO A 110 14.61 15.99 -6.99
N SER A 111 15.81 15.92 -7.56
CA SER A 111 17.09 15.54 -6.92
C SER A 111 17.54 16.35 -5.69
N ASN A 112 16.69 17.23 -5.15
CA ASN A 112 16.94 17.93 -3.91
C ASN A 112 16.39 17.09 -2.75
N ASP A 113 17.32 16.59 -1.93
CA ASP A 113 17.16 15.71 -0.76
C ASP A 113 16.30 16.28 0.40
N GLN A 114 15.26 17.06 0.13
CA GLN A 114 14.49 17.77 1.15
C GLN A 114 13.27 16.99 1.67
N TRP A 115 13.03 15.77 1.16
CA TRP A 115 11.85 14.95 1.50
C TRP A 115 12.19 13.77 2.43
N LEU A 116 13.13 13.99 3.35
CA LEU A 116 13.42 13.06 4.43
C LEU A 116 12.31 13.15 5.49
N TYR A 117 11.57 12.04 5.64
CA TYR A 117 10.64 11.75 6.73
C TYR A 117 11.03 12.36 8.08
N PRO A 118 10.03 12.56 8.93
CA PRO A 118 10.08 11.85 10.21
C PRO A 118 8.82 11.01 10.41
N PHE A 119 9.01 9.75 10.78
CA PHE A 119 8.07 9.08 11.68
C PHE A 119 8.38 9.59 13.10
N PRO A 120 7.37 9.97 13.87
CA PRO A 120 7.32 9.56 15.26
C PRO A 120 6.12 8.62 15.44
N ASN A 121 6.40 7.47 16.07
CA ASN A 121 5.37 6.64 16.71
C ASN A 121 4.55 7.50 17.66
N GLN A 122 3.22 7.36 17.64
CA GLN A 122 2.21 7.68 18.68
C GLN A 122 0.85 7.61 17.95
N TYR A 123 -0.06 6.67 18.19
CA TYR A 123 -0.56 6.06 19.43
C TYR A 123 -1.02 4.63 19.21
#